data_AF-A0A3D4P092-F1
#
_entry.id   AF-A0A3D4P092-F1
#
_cell.length_a   1.000
_cell.length_b   1.000
_cell.length_c   1.000
_cell.angle_alpha   90.00
_cell.angle_beta   90.00
_cell.angle_gamma   90.00
#
_symmetry.space_group_name_H-M   'P 1'
#
loop_
_entity.id
_entity.type
_entity.pdbx_description
1 polymer ?
#
loop_
_entity_poly.entity_id
_entity_poly.type
_entity_poly.pdbx_seq_one_letter_code
_entity_poly.pdbx_strand_id
1 'polypeptide(L)'
;MNRIKASELSAALFLILTGILCFISGRSFQTMHRPEPVFPSAGLTATHRLSDYFPPLKNTHGDTEVYIFRGTEEGGNLLVLGGTHPNEPAGLVSSVLLIENIRGKRGNVFIVPRANASGFTHSDPQEGNPQRFAVPTPSGPRLFRLGSRLTNPVDQWPDPAIYINPARQKLSGNEVRNLNRCYPGRADGFLTEKMAFGIMELIRRERIDIGIDLHESAPEYPVINAIVFHENSSELAALALLELQAEGFDIRLEASPVNLHGLSHREWGDHAGIKAILLETPNASHGRLKGKPSSSLIVDGKDKFYAKASRLGWLFVPYGEEGIPLALRVARHLAALKALLGGLAELEPEKAVEVEGMPPPAEVQKKGLGAFLHPPQKSG
;
A
#
# COMPACT_ATOMS: atom_id res chain seq x y z
N MET A 1 -12.95 16.02 -44.64
CA MET A 1 -13.68 16.51 -43.45
C MET A 1 -14.28 17.86 -43.78
N ASN A 2 -15.61 17.97 -43.85
CA ASN A 2 -16.26 19.28 -44.00
C ASN A 2 -15.92 20.15 -42.79
N ARG A 3 -15.40 21.36 -43.03
CA ARG A 3 -15.12 22.32 -41.95
C ARG A 3 -16.44 22.68 -41.26
N ILE A 4 -16.57 22.34 -39.98
CA ILE A 4 -17.66 22.84 -39.14
C ILE A 4 -17.52 24.37 -39.13
N LYS A 5 -18.49 25.09 -39.70
CA LYS A 5 -18.48 26.55 -39.68
C LYS A 5 -18.70 27.03 -38.25
N ALA A 6 -17.83 27.93 -37.77
CA ALA A 6 -18.01 28.57 -36.48
C ALA A 6 -19.31 29.38 -36.49
N SER A 7 -20.22 29.00 -35.61
CA SER A 7 -21.53 29.62 -35.37
C SER A 7 -21.97 29.39 -33.93
N GLU A 8 -22.95 30.15 -33.45
CA GLU A 8 -23.55 29.95 -32.13
C GLU A 8 -24.07 28.52 -31.95
N LEU A 9 -24.67 27.95 -32.99
CA LEU A 9 -25.12 26.56 -32.98
C LEU A 9 -23.96 25.56 -32.81
N SER A 10 -22.84 25.78 -33.52
CA SER A 10 -21.66 24.92 -33.36
C SER A 10 -21.04 25.04 -31.96
N ALA A 11 -21.02 26.24 -31.38
CA ALA A 11 -20.51 26.49 -30.04
C ALA A 11 -21.42 25.83 -28.98
N ALA A 12 -22.74 25.98 -29.11
CA ALA A 12 -23.71 25.31 -28.24
C ALA A 12 -23.59 23.79 -28.32
N LEU A 13 -23.42 23.23 -29.52
CA LEU A 13 -23.21 21.79 -29.71
C LEU A 13 -21.92 21.32 -29.03
N PHE A 14 -20.81 22.02 -29.23
CA PHE A 14 -19.54 21.67 -28.56
C PHE A 14 -19.64 21.79 -27.04
N LEU A 15 -20.33 22.79 -26.52
CA LEU A 15 -20.56 22.95 -25.08
C LEU A 15 -21.38 21.78 -24.52
N ILE A 16 -22.46 21.39 -25.20
CA ILE A 16 -23.29 20.25 -24.79
C ILE A 16 -22.49 18.95 -24.83
N LEU A 17 -21.76 18.69 -25.92
CA LEU A 17 -20.92 17.50 -26.04
C LEU A 17 -19.84 17.46 -24.95
N THR A 18 -19.20 18.59 -24.67
CA THR A 18 -18.22 18.71 -23.57
C THR A 18 -18.89 18.44 -22.24
N GLY A 19 -20.07 19.02 -21.98
CA GLY A 19 -20.84 18.78 -20.76
C GLY A 19 -21.22 17.31 -20.56
N ILE A 20 -21.65 16.62 -21.63
CA ILE A 20 -21.95 15.18 -21.59
C ILE A 20 -20.68 14.38 -21.28
N LEU A 21 -19.56 14.67 -21.93
CA LEU A 21 -18.29 13.99 -21.67
C LEU A 21 -17.83 14.22 -20.22
N CYS A 22 -17.85 15.46 -19.75
CA CYS A 22 -17.53 15.79 -18.35
C CYS A 22 -18.45 15.07 -17.36
N PHE A 23 -19.75 14.98 -17.64
CA PHE A 23 -20.70 14.28 -16.78
C PHE A 23 -20.41 12.77 -16.72
N ILE A 24 -20.21 12.12 -17.87
CA ILE A 24 -19.92 10.68 -17.95
C ILE A 24 -18.58 10.36 -17.26
N SER A 25 -17.53 11.12 -17.58
CA SER A 25 -16.22 10.97 -16.95
C SER A 25 -16.31 11.21 -15.45
N GLY A 26 -16.99 12.27 -15.01
CA GLY A 26 -17.20 12.58 -13.60
C GLY A 26 -17.93 11.46 -12.86
N ARG A 27 -19.01 10.90 -13.43
CA ARG A 27 -19.71 9.74 -12.87
C ARG A 27 -18.81 8.51 -12.75
N SER A 28 -17.94 8.27 -13.72
CA SER A 28 -16.96 7.19 -13.68
C SER A 28 -15.93 7.39 -12.56
N PHE A 29 -15.33 8.59 -12.44
CA PHE A 29 -14.36 8.91 -11.38
C PHE A 29 -14.98 8.83 -9.99
N GLN A 30 -16.23 9.28 -9.81
CA GLN A 30 -16.95 9.13 -8.54
C GLN A 30 -17.07 7.67 -8.07
N THR A 31 -16.97 6.69 -8.97
CA THR A 31 -16.96 5.28 -8.54
C THR A 31 -15.70 4.90 -7.76
N MET A 32 -14.59 5.65 -7.88
CA MET A 32 -13.39 5.44 -7.08
C MET A 32 -13.58 5.80 -5.60
N HIS A 33 -14.64 6.56 -5.25
CA HIS A 33 -14.95 6.88 -3.86
C HIS A 33 -15.57 5.69 -3.11
N ARG A 34 -15.93 4.61 -3.81
CA ARG A 34 -16.48 3.39 -3.21
C ARG A 34 -15.36 2.38 -3.00
N PRO A 35 -15.07 1.98 -1.75
CA PRO A 35 -14.06 0.99 -1.48
C PRO A 35 -14.42 -0.38 -2.04
N GLU A 36 -13.42 -1.09 -2.55
CA GLU A 36 -13.53 -2.51 -2.82
C GLU A 36 -13.83 -3.29 -1.53
N PRO A 37 -14.75 -4.26 -1.58
CA PRO A 37 -15.09 -5.05 -0.42
C PRO A 37 -13.91 -5.95 -0.04
N VAL A 38 -13.77 -6.15 1.27
CA VAL A 38 -12.88 -7.15 1.89
C VAL A 38 -13.80 -8.16 2.57
N PHE A 39 -13.49 -9.45 2.49
CA PHE A 39 -14.30 -10.53 3.07
C PHE A 39 -13.50 -11.26 4.17
N PRO A 40 -13.44 -10.69 5.38
CA PRO A 40 -12.55 -11.18 6.43
C PRO A 40 -12.76 -12.65 6.77
N SER A 41 -11.69 -13.30 7.20
CA SER A 41 -11.75 -14.66 7.71
C SER A 41 -12.63 -14.71 8.97
N ALA A 42 -13.07 -15.91 9.36
CA ALA A 42 -13.74 -16.12 10.64
C ALA A 42 -12.79 -15.98 11.86
N GLY A 43 -11.53 -15.59 11.66
CA GLY A 43 -10.59 -15.18 12.71
C GLY A 43 -10.67 -13.70 13.07
N LEU A 44 -11.40 -12.88 12.29
CA LEU A 44 -11.57 -11.47 12.60
C LEU A 44 -12.23 -11.31 13.96
N THR A 45 -11.59 -10.55 14.86
CA THR A 45 -12.11 -10.26 16.20
C THR A 45 -12.94 -8.98 16.20
N ALA A 46 -12.44 -7.92 15.56
CA ALA A 46 -13.12 -6.64 15.48
C ALA A 46 -12.67 -5.84 14.25
N THR A 47 -13.51 -4.92 13.81
CA THR A 47 -13.15 -3.87 12.86
C THR A 47 -13.39 -2.52 13.52
N HIS A 48 -12.34 -1.73 13.65
CA HIS A 48 -12.41 -0.34 14.11
C HIS A 48 -12.24 0.60 12.92
N ARG A 49 -12.49 1.89 13.14
CA ARG A 49 -12.12 2.98 12.24
C ARG A 49 -10.87 3.67 12.77
N LEU A 50 -10.05 4.24 11.89
CA LEU A 50 -8.91 5.06 12.32
C LEU A 50 -9.37 6.25 13.17
N SER A 51 -10.58 6.75 12.89
CA SER A 51 -11.23 7.77 13.72
C SER A 51 -11.54 7.35 15.17
N ASP A 52 -11.55 6.05 15.48
CA ASP A 52 -11.72 5.58 16.87
C ASP A 52 -10.45 5.86 17.69
N TYR A 53 -9.30 5.92 17.03
CA TYR A 53 -8.02 6.34 17.60
C TYR A 53 -7.82 7.86 17.53
N PHE A 54 -8.32 8.50 16.46
CA PHE A 54 -8.22 9.94 16.28
C PHE A 54 -9.52 10.55 15.71
N PRO A 55 -10.44 11.00 16.58
CA PRO A 55 -11.80 11.45 16.19
C PRO A 55 -11.89 12.48 15.06
N PRO A 56 -10.94 13.43 14.89
CA PRO A 56 -11.00 14.40 13.79
C PRO A 56 -10.99 13.81 12.37
N LEU A 57 -10.64 12.53 12.20
CA LEU A 57 -10.73 11.85 10.91
C LEU A 57 -12.16 11.43 10.57
N LYS A 58 -13.07 11.35 11.54
CA LYS A 58 -14.45 10.88 11.33
C LYS A 58 -15.13 11.68 10.23
N ASN A 59 -15.80 10.99 9.31
CA ASN A 59 -16.48 11.56 8.13
C ASN A 59 -15.55 12.27 7.12
N THR A 60 -14.23 12.09 7.21
CA THR A 60 -13.28 12.50 6.17
C THR A 60 -12.94 11.32 5.26
N HIS A 61 -12.42 11.58 4.06
CA HIS A 61 -11.85 10.53 3.22
C HIS A 61 -10.50 9.99 3.72
N GLY A 62 -9.97 10.50 4.83
CA GLY A 62 -8.78 9.95 5.49
C GLY A 62 -9.09 8.87 6.54
N ASP A 63 -10.36 8.60 6.81
CA ASP A 63 -10.77 7.57 7.77
C ASP A 63 -10.88 6.20 7.10
N THR A 64 -10.17 5.21 7.65
CA THR A 64 -10.02 3.85 7.10
C THR A 64 -10.34 2.80 8.16
N GLU A 65 -10.68 1.59 7.73
CA GLU A 65 -10.83 0.45 8.63
C GLU A 65 -9.47 -0.02 9.19
N VAL A 66 -9.51 -0.46 10.45
CA VAL A 66 -8.46 -1.19 11.17
C VAL A 66 -9.03 -2.57 11.51
N TYR A 67 -8.52 -3.63 10.88
CA TYR A 67 -8.95 -5.00 11.11
C TYR A 67 -8.10 -5.61 12.22
N ILE A 68 -8.74 -6.22 13.22
CA ILE A 68 -8.08 -6.71 14.43
C ILE A 68 -8.29 -8.22 14.57
N PHE A 69 -7.19 -8.95 14.70
CA PHE A 69 -7.15 -10.39 14.96
C PHE A 69 -6.44 -10.61 16.29
N ARG A 70 -7.17 -11.03 17.31
CA ARG A 70 -6.60 -11.34 18.63
C ARG A 70 -6.26 -12.81 18.73
N GLY A 71 -5.05 -13.11 19.20
CA GLY A 71 -4.63 -14.45 19.58
C GLY A 71 -5.26 -14.90 20.88
N THR A 72 -5.28 -16.21 21.09
CA THR A 72 -5.71 -16.83 22.35
C THR A 72 -4.60 -16.88 23.38
N GLU A 73 -3.34 -16.76 22.94
CA GLU A 73 -2.14 -16.77 23.77
C GLU A 73 -1.51 -15.37 23.87
N GLU A 74 -0.90 -15.06 25.01
CA GLU A 74 -0.18 -13.80 25.20
C GLU A 74 1.07 -13.70 24.30
N GLY A 75 1.27 -12.52 23.72
CA GLY A 75 2.36 -12.22 22.79
C GLY A 75 2.38 -10.75 22.42
N GLY A 76 3.15 -10.40 21.39
CA GLY A 76 3.30 -9.02 20.94
C GLY A 76 2.14 -8.50 20.10
N ASN A 77 2.21 -7.23 19.73
CA ASN A 77 1.24 -6.56 18.87
C ASN A 77 1.89 -6.16 17.54
N LEU A 78 1.40 -6.73 16.44
CA LEU A 78 1.86 -6.44 15.08
C LEU A 78 0.92 -5.45 14.38
N LEU A 79 1.46 -4.39 13.79
CA LEU A 79 0.77 -3.55 12.81
C LEU A 79 1.27 -3.88 11.39
N VAL A 80 0.35 -4.18 10.48
CA VAL A 80 0.61 -4.27 9.03
C VAL A 80 -0.12 -3.13 8.33
N LEU A 81 0.63 -2.26 7.67
CA LEU A 81 0.11 -1.12 6.94
C LEU A 81 0.25 -1.36 5.43
N GLY A 82 -0.87 -1.27 4.71
CA GLY A 82 -0.93 -1.31 3.25
C GLY A 82 -1.62 -0.08 2.70
N GLY A 83 -1.37 0.23 1.42
CA GLY A 83 -2.02 1.36 0.75
C GLY A 83 -1.57 2.73 1.27
N THR A 84 -0.35 2.83 1.79
CA THR A 84 0.33 4.11 2.05
C THR A 84 0.41 4.93 0.77
N HIS A 85 0.76 4.27 -0.34
CA HIS A 85 0.61 4.78 -1.69
C HIS A 85 -0.38 3.90 -2.48
N PRO A 86 -1.59 4.41 -2.77
CA PRO A 86 -2.62 3.67 -3.53
C PRO A 86 -2.26 3.21 -4.95
N ASN A 87 -1.14 3.68 -5.52
CA ASN A 87 -0.58 3.20 -6.79
C ASN A 87 0.39 1.99 -6.62
N GLU A 88 0.54 1.49 -5.39
CA GLU A 88 1.37 0.33 -5.02
C GLU A 88 0.44 -0.86 -4.62
N PRO A 89 -0.12 -1.58 -5.61
CA PRO A 89 -1.15 -2.59 -5.39
C PRO A 89 -0.71 -3.79 -4.56
N ALA A 90 0.57 -4.17 -4.52
CA ALA A 90 1.00 -5.35 -3.76
C ALA A 90 0.80 -5.17 -2.26
N GLY A 91 1.01 -3.97 -1.71
CA GLY A 91 0.75 -3.68 -0.31
C GLY A 91 -0.73 -3.86 0.05
N LEU A 92 -1.63 -3.23 -0.72
CA LEU A 92 -3.08 -3.39 -0.56
C LEU A 92 -3.50 -4.86 -0.62
N VAL A 93 -3.08 -5.56 -1.67
CA VAL A 93 -3.52 -6.95 -1.91
C VAL A 93 -2.94 -7.90 -0.86
N SER A 94 -1.71 -7.70 -0.40
CA SER A 94 -1.12 -8.47 0.71
C SER A 94 -1.93 -8.29 1.99
N SER A 95 -2.29 -7.04 2.34
CA SER A 95 -3.15 -6.77 3.49
C SER A 95 -4.52 -7.44 3.37
N VAL A 96 -5.13 -7.42 2.19
CA VAL A 96 -6.41 -8.11 1.93
C VAL A 96 -6.26 -9.63 2.08
N LEU A 97 -5.22 -10.24 1.51
CA LEU A 97 -4.98 -11.68 1.69
C LEU A 97 -4.82 -12.05 3.17
N LEU A 98 -4.12 -11.23 3.95
CA LEU A 98 -4.00 -11.44 5.39
C LEU A 98 -5.39 -11.37 6.06
N ILE A 99 -6.15 -10.29 5.84
CA ILE A 99 -7.49 -10.10 6.45
C ILE A 99 -8.44 -11.25 6.09
N GLU A 100 -8.40 -11.72 4.84
CA GLU A 100 -9.30 -12.75 4.36
C GLU A 100 -8.89 -14.15 4.85
N ASN A 101 -7.64 -14.42 5.24
CA ASN A 101 -7.21 -15.80 5.54
C ASN A 101 -6.74 -16.05 6.98
N ILE A 102 -6.19 -15.06 7.70
CA ILE A 102 -5.49 -15.35 8.95
C ILE A 102 -6.43 -15.58 10.13
N ARG A 103 -5.93 -16.28 11.15
CA ARG A 103 -6.46 -16.28 12.52
C ARG A 103 -5.33 -15.96 13.49
N GLY A 104 -5.59 -15.17 14.53
CA GLY A 104 -4.62 -14.94 15.58
C GLY A 104 -4.46 -16.20 16.44
N LYS A 105 -3.22 -16.58 16.75
CA LYS A 105 -2.90 -17.66 17.72
C LYS A 105 -2.23 -17.07 18.95
N ARG A 106 -1.11 -16.36 18.76
CA ARG A 106 -0.34 -15.71 19.82
C ARG A 106 -0.12 -14.24 19.50
N GLY A 107 -0.32 -13.36 20.50
CA GLY A 107 -0.28 -11.91 20.28
C GLY A 107 -1.47 -11.40 19.47
N ASN A 108 -1.40 -10.15 19.00
CA ASN A 108 -2.47 -9.52 18.23
C ASN A 108 -1.95 -8.95 16.91
N VAL A 109 -2.79 -8.99 15.87
CA VAL A 109 -2.48 -8.42 14.55
C VAL A 109 -3.50 -7.35 14.19
N PHE A 110 -3.00 -6.18 13.83
CA PHE A 110 -3.74 -5.01 13.38
C PHE A 110 -3.40 -4.76 11.91
N ILE A 111 -4.39 -4.69 11.04
CA ILE A 111 -4.18 -4.52 9.60
C ILE A 111 -4.96 -3.32 9.11
N VAL A 112 -4.25 -2.38 8.46
CA VAL A 112 -4.83 -1.21 7.80
C VAL A 112 -4.52 -1.31 6.31
N PRO A 113 -5.45 -1.80 5.47
CA PRO A 113 -5.17 -2.05 4.05
C PRO A 113 -5.15 -0.79 3.18
N ARG A 114 -5.66 0.33 3.70
CA ARG A 114 -5.85 1.59 2.97
C ARG A 114 -5.41 2.79 3.80
N ALA A 115 -4.14 2.80 4.18
CA ALA A 115 -3.54 3.83 5.03
C ALA A 115 -3.82 5.27 4.53
N ASN A 116 -3.68 5.51 3.22
CA ASN A 116 -4.07 6.75 2.57
C ASN A 116 -5.41 6.56 1.83
N ALA A 117 -6.50 6.40 2.58
CA ALA A 117 -7.84 6.15 2.03
C ALA A 117 -8.28 7.21 1.00
N SER A 118 -7.89 8.47 1.20
CA SER A 118 -8.19 9.56 0.27
C SER A 118 -7.47 9.38 -1.07
N GLY A 119 -6.23 8.92 -1.09
CA GLY A 119 -5.50 8.69 -2.34
C GLY A 119 -6.13 7.60 -3.23
N PHE A 120 -6.94 6.69 -2.68
CA PHE A 120 -7.72 5.71 -3.46
C PHE A 120 -8.92 6.31 -4.21
N THR A 121 -9.26 7.58 -3.95
CA THR A 121 -10.42 8.24 -4.56
C THR A 121 -10.10 8.95 -5.88
N HIS A 122 -8.84 8.97 -6.31
CA HIS A 122 -8.40 9.57 -7.57
C HIS A 122 -7.19 8.85 -8.15
N SER A 123 -6.76 9.27 -9.33
CA SER A 123 -5.58 8.75 -10.03
C SER A 123 -4.62 9.88 -10.36
N ASP A 124 -3.34 9.58 -10.50
CA ASP A 124 -2.35 10.58 -10.92
C ASP A 124 -2.71 11.18 -12.29
N PRO A 125 -2.73 12.52 -12.42
CA PRO A 125 -3.06 13.18 -13.66
C PRO A 125 -2.00 12.87 -14.72
N GLN A 126 -2.42 12.78 -15.98
CA GLN A 126 -1.57 12.56 -17.16
C GLN A 126 -0.88 11.19 -17.26
N GLU A 127 -1.04 10.28 -16.28
CA GLU A 127 -0.48 8.92 -16.37
C GLU A 127 -1.32 7.99 -17.25
N GLY A 128 -2.63 8.24 -17.38
CA GLY A 128 -3.54 7.31 -18.07
C GLY A 128 -3.72 5.97 -17.34
N ASN A 129 -3.50 5.96 -16.02
CA ASN A 129 -3.68 4.79 -15.17
C ASN A 129 -5.13 4.29 -15.19
N PRO A 130 -5.35 2.97 -15.18
CA PRO A 130 -6.70 2.43 -15.02
C PRO A 130 -7.21 2.74 -13.61
N GLN A 131 -8.51 3.04 -13.47
CA GLN A 131 -9.13 3.27 -12.14
C GLN A 131 -9.14 2.00 -11.27
N ARG A 132 -9.12 0.82 -11.90
CA ARG A 132 -9.16 -0.48 -11.24
C ARG A 132 -8.32 -1.50 -11.99
N PHE A 133 -7.85 -2.52 -11.28
CA PHE A 133 -7.29 -3.74 -11.85
C PHE A 133 -8.08 -4.96 -11.38
N ALA A 134 -8.09 -6.00 -12.20
CA ALA A 134 -8.87 -7.21 -11.98
C ALA A 134 -7.94 -8.39 -11.65
N VAL A 135 -8.09 -8.95 -10.45
CA VAL A 135 -7.43 -10.21 -10.06
C VAL A 135 -8.38 -11.36 -10.39
N PRO A 136 -8.00 -12.29 -11.29
CA PRO A 136 -8.83 -13.47 -11.58
C PRO A 136 -9.01 -14.33 -10.33
N THR A 137 -10.24 -14.78 -10.06
CA THR A 137 -10.53 -15.78 -9.01
C THR A 137 -11.46 -16.86 -9.58
N PRO A 138 -11.55 -18.05 -8.94
CA PRO A 138 -12.51 -19.09 -9.35
C PRO A 138 -13.97 -18.62 -9.36
N SER A 139 -14.31 -17.60 -8.56
CA SER A 139 -15.66 -17.03 -8.45
C SER A 139 -15.93 -15.84 -9.38
N GLY A 140 -14.98 -15.53 -10.28
CA GLY A 140 -14.98 -14.32 -11.09
C GLY A 140 -13.93 -13.30 -10.64
N PRO A 141 -13.64 -12.27 -11.44
CA PRO A 141 -12.58 -11.31 -11.11
C PRO A 141 -12.94 -10.47 -9.88
N ARG A 142 -12.00 -10.36 -8.92
CA ARG A 142 -12.04 -9.36 -7.85
C ARG A 142 -11.42 -8.06 -8.36
N LEU A 143 -12.16 -6.96 -8.23
CA LEU A 143 -11.69 -5.63 -8.65
C LEU A 143 -11.11 -4.86 -7.47
N PHE A 144 -9.92 -4.31 -7.66
CA PHE A 144 -9.25 -3.43 -6.70
C PHE A 144 -9.04 -2.07 -7.35
N ARG A 145 -9.19 -0.98 -6.58
CA ARG A 145 -8.86 0.36 -7.06
C ARG A 145 -7.35 0.52 -7.17
N LEU A 146 -6.91 1.20 -8.23
CA LEU A 146 -5.57 1.76 -8.32
C LEU A 146 -5.72 3.26 -8.12
N GLY A 147 -5.17 3.77 -7.02
CA GLY A 147 -5.25 5.19 -6.69
C GLY A 147 -4.02 5.97 -7.14
N SER A 148 -3.88 7.17 -6.59
CA SER A 148 -2.69 8.01 -6.71
C SER A 148 -1.75 7.77 -5.53
N ARG A 149 -0.45 8.03 -5.73
CA ARG A 149 0.53 8.11 -4.65
C ARG A 149 0.13 9.10 -3.55
N LEU A 150 -0.57 10.17 -3.91
CA LEU A 150 -0.86 11.29 -3.03
C LEU A 150 -2.33 11.29 -2.60
N THR A 151 -2.60 11.83 -1.41
CA THR A 151 -3.94 12.23 -0.96
C THR A 151 -4.62 13.10 -2.03
N ASN A 152 -5.93 12.93 -2.18
CA ASN A 152 -6.70 13.60 -3.23
C ASN A 152 -6.68 15.13 -3.01
N PRO A 153 -6.27 15.93 -4.01
CA PRO A 153 -6.27 17.38 -3.87
C PRO A 153 -7.67 17.97 -3.63
N VAL A 154 -8.75 17.26 -3.96
CA VAL A 154 -10.12 17.69 -3.61
C VAL A 154 -10.35 17.66 -2.09
N ASP A 155 -9.69 16.74 -1.38
CA ASP A 155 -9.81 16.62 0.07
C ASP A 155 -8.80 17.51 0.82
N GLN A 156 -7.72 17.90 0.13
CA GLN A 156 -6.63 18.69 0.69
C GLN A 156 -6.04 19.64 -0.37
N TRP A 157 -6.42 20.90 -0.29
CA TRP A 157 -5.91 21.99 -1.14
C TRP A 157 -5.92 23.31 -0.35
N PRO A 158 -5.01 24.27 -0.62
CA PRO A 158 -3.89 24.22 -1.57
C PRO A 158 -2.65 23.52 -1.02
N ASP A 159 -1.82 23.02 -1.94
CA ASP A 159 -0.45 22.62 -1.60
C ASP A 159 0.39 23.89 -1.32
N PRO A 160 1.19 23.93 -0.24
CA PRO A 160 2.07 25.06 0.03
C PRO A 160 3.20 25.11 -1.02
N ALA A 161 3.85 26.26 -1.20
CA ALA A 161 5.00 26.34 -2.11
C ALA A 161 6.18 25.45 -1.67
N ILE A 162 6.42 25.41 -0.36
CA ILE A 162 7.39 24.53 0.30
C ILE A 162 6.64 23.86 1.44
N TYR A 163 6.66 22.53 1.47
CA TYR A 163 6.14 21.78 2.60
C TYR A 163 7.21 21.67 3.67
N ILE A 164 6.86 22.03 4.91
CA ILE A 164 7.70 21.78 6.09
C ILE A 164 6.99 20.70 6.90
N ASN A 165 7.52 19.48 6.83
CA ASN A 165 6.91 18.34 7.50
C ASN A 165 6.99 18.46 9.03
N PRO A 166 6.31 17.58 9.80
CA PRO A 166 6.31 17.64 11.26
C PRO A 166 7.71 17.64 11.89
N ALA A 167 8.66 16.96 11.27
CA ALA A 167 10.08 16.94 11.67
C ALA A 167 10.90 18.17 11.21
N ARG A 168 10.26 19.19 10.63
CA ARG A 168 10.85 20.43 10.12
C ARG A 168 11.74 20.29 8.88
N GLN A 169 11.68 19.15 8.19
CA GLN A 169 12.32 18.95 6.89
C GLN A 169 11.58 19.73 5.79
N LYS A 170 12.33 20.42 4.94
CA LYS A 170 11.79 21.14 3.78
C LYS A 170 11.68 20.19 2.59
N LEU A 171 10.50 20.15 1.98
CA LEU A 171 10.13 19.29 0.87
C LEU A 171 9.38 20.09 -0.20
N SER A 172 9.26 19.51 -1.39
CA SER A 172 8.35 20.02 -2.42
C SER A 172 6.93 20.14 -1.89
N GLY A 173 6.22 21.18 -2.30
CA GLY A 173 4.87 21.49 -1.82
C GLY A 173 3.89 20.32 -1.81
N ASN A 174 3.86 19.56 -2.91
CA ASN A 174 2.97 18.41 -3.09
C ASN A 174 3.22 17.25 -2.12
N GLU A 175 4.40 17.19 -1.47
CA GLU A 175 4.71 16.15 -0.48
C GLU A 175 3.86 16.28 0.79
N VAL A 176 3.17 17.40 1.00
CA VAL A 176 2.15 17.53 2.08
C VAL A 176 1.00 16.54 1.91
N ARG A 177 0.79 16.02 0.69
CA ARG A 177 -0.20 14.98 0.38
C ARG A 177 0.39 13.58 0.33
N ASN A 178 1.69 13.42 0.57
CA ASN A 178 2.36 12.13 0.63
C ASN A 178 2.36 11.62 2.08
N LEU A 179 1.61 10.55 2.37
CA LEU A 179 1.52 10.00 3.72
C LEU A 179 2.90 9.63 4.28
N ASN A 180 3.77 9.06 3.45
CA ASN A 180 5.14 8.71 3.81
C ASN A 180 6.10 9.91 3.77
N ARG A 181 5.60 11.14 3.90
CA ARG A 181 6.37 12.34 4.24
C ARG A 181 5.76 13.11 5.42
N CYS A 182 4.66 12.58 5.97
CA CYS A 182 3.84 13.28 6.94
C CYS A 182 3.94 12.68 8.35
N TYR A 183 4.69 11.60 8.58
CA TYR A 183 4.91 11.10 9.94
C TYR A 183 5.79 12.06 10.76
N PRO A 184 5.67 12.07 12.11
CA PRO A 184 4.67 11.39 12.94
C PRO A 184 3.26 12.02 12.88
N GLY A 185 3.05 13.01 12.01
CA GLY A 185 1.78 13.71 11.85
C GLY A 185 1.62 14.94 12.73
N ARG A 186 0.52 15.65 12.53
CA ARG A 186 0.08 16.80 13.33
C ARG A 186 -1.42 16.67 13.57
N ALA A 187 -1.85 16.74 14.82
CA ALA A 187 -3.27 16.64 15.18
C ALA A 187 -4.11 17.77 14.56
N ASP A 188 -3.53 18.97 14.45
CA ASP A 188 -4.13 20.16 13.86
C ASP A 188 -3.65 20.44 12.43
N GLY A 189 -2.94 19.50 11.81
CA GLY A 189 -2.38 19.64 10.47
C GLY A 189 -3.38 19.42 9.32
N PHE A 190 -2.81 19.30 8.12
CA PHE A 190 -3.56 18.91 6.92
C PHE A 190 -4.09 17.47 7.03
N LEU A 191 -5.02 17.07 6.16
CA LEU A 191 -5.65 15.74 6.20
C LEU A 191 -4.61 14.60 6.22
N THR A 192 -3.57 14.68 5.39
CA THR A 192 -2.51 13.67 5.35
C THR A 192 -1.69 13.61 6.64
N GLU A 193 -1.38 14.76 7.25
CA GLU A 193 -0.72 14.80 8.56
C GLU A 193 -1.61 14.27 9.68
N LYS A 194 -2.93 14.49 9.60
CA LYS A 194 -3.92 13.92 10.52
C LYS A 194 -4.04 12.41 10.37
N MET A 195 -3.95 11.88 9.15
CA MET A 195 -3.90 10.42 8.91
C MET A 195 -2.63 9.82 9.54
N ALA A 196 -1.46 10.43 9.31
CA ALA A 196 -0.21 10.00 9.94
C ALA A 196 -0.28 10.05 11.47
N PHE A 197 -0.86 11.12 12.03
CA PHE A 197 -1.07 11.26 13.47
C PHE A 197 -2.02 10.18 14.01
N GLY A 198 -3.13 9.89 13.30
CA GLY A 198 -4.06 8.83 13.66
C GLY A 198 -3.41 7.44 13.69
N ILE A 199 -2.52 7.14 12.73
CA ILE A 199 -1.75 5.90 12.71
C ILE A 199 -0.77 5.85 13.90
N MET A 200 -0.13 6.97 14.25
CA MET A 200 0.71 7.03 15.46
C MET A 200 -0.10 6.84 16.75
N GLU A 201 -1.35 7.34 16.81
CA GLU A 201 -2.25 7.09 17.94
C GLU A 201 -2.69 5.63 18.02
N LEU A 202 -2.96 4.97 16.88
CA LEU A 202 -3.18 3.53 16.82
C LEU A 202 -1.97 2.78 17.40
N ILE A 203 -0.76 3.11 16.95
CA ILE A 203 0.49 2.50 17.41
C ILE A 203 0.63 2.60 18.94
N ARG A 204 0.43 3.81 19.50
CA ARG A 204 0.57 4.05 20.95
C ARG A 204 -0.51 3.36 21.77
N ARG A 205 -1.77 3.44 21.35
CA ARG A 205 -2.91 2.94 22.15
C ARG A 205 -3.00 1.43 22.14
N GLU A 206 -2.72 0.80 21.01
CA GLU A 206 -2.68 -0.66 20.91
C GLU A 206 -1.33 -1.25 21.35
N ARG A 207 -0.37 -0.39 21.74
CA ARG A 207 0.97 -0.79 22.20
C ARG A 207 1.63 -1.73 21.19
N ILE A 208 1.67 -1.29 19.93
CA ILE A 208 2.31 -2.04 18.85
C ILE A 208 3.79 -2.25 19.20
N ASP A 209 4.28 -3.48 19.06
CA ASP A 209 5.68 -3.83 19.28
C ASP A 209 6.47 -3.78 17.96
N ILE A 210 5.82 -4.18 16.86
CA ILE A 210 6.40 -4.21 15.52
C ILE A 210 5.41 -3.64 14.49
N GLY A 211 5.88 -2.70 13.69
CA GLY A 211 5.15 -2.12 12.57
C GLY A 211 5.82 -2.44 11.24
N ILE A 212 5.03 -2.94 10.28
CA ILE A 212 5.47 -3.29 8.93
C ILE A 212 4.64 -2.50 7.91
N ASP A 213 5.29 -1.62 7.16
CA ASP A 213 4.67 -0.83 6.07
C ASP A 213 5.01 -1.43 4.71
N LEU A 214 3.98 -1.81 3.93
CA LEU A 214 4.14 -2.54 2.67
C LEU A 214 4.14 -1.56 1.48
N HIS A 215 5.29 -1.42 0.84
CA HIS A 215 5.54 -0.51 -0.28
C HIS A 215 6.00 -1.23 -1.55
N GLU A 216 5.94 -0.49 -2.65
CA GLU A 216 6.55 -0.89 -3.90
C GLU A 216 7.32 0.23 -4.59
N SER A 217 8.43 -0.15 -5.22
CA SER A 217 9.31 0.77 -5.94
C SER A 217 9.41 0.38 -7.41
N ALA A 218 9.71 1.36 -8.27
CA ALA A 218 9.85 1.07 -9.70
C ALA A 218 11.17 0.35 -10.00
N PRO A 219 11.22 -0.58 -10.98
CA PRO A 219 12.42 -1.38 -11.29
C PRO A 219 13.72 -0.58 -11.53
N GLU A 220 13.60 0.70 -11.90
CA GLU A 220 14.72 1.62 -12.13
C GLU A 220 15.20 2.40 -10.88
N TYR A 221 14.64 2.16 -9.69
CA TYR A 221 15.10 2.78 -8.44
C TYR A 221 15.93 1.80 -7.58
N PRO A 222 16.91 2.31 -6.81
CA PRO A 222 17.86 1.47 -6.08
C PRO A 222 17.29 0.79 -4.83
N VAL A 223 16.38 1.46 -4.12
CA VAL A 223 15.71 0.91 -2.93
C VAL A 223 14.50 0.13 -3.40
N ILE A 224 14.69 -1.17 -3.63
CA ILE A 224 13.73 -2.10 -4.23
C ILE A 224 14.11 -3.53 -3.88
N ASN A 225 13.13 -4.44 -3.74
CA ASN A 225 13.38 -5.78 -3.17
C ASN A 225 14.17 -5.63 -1.85
N ALA A 226 13.66 -4.83 -0.91
CA ALA A 226 14.40 -4.43 0.27
C ALA A 226 13.57 -4.53 1.55
N ILE A 227 14.24 -4.87 2.64
CA ILE A 227 13.79 -4.61 4.00
C ILE A 227 14.47 -3.31 4.41
N VAL A 228 13.68 -2.24 4.46
CA VAL A 228 14.11 -0.95 5.00
C VAL A 228 13.80 -0.95 6.50
N PHE A 229 14.80 -0.76 7.36
CA PHE A 229 14.62 -0.93 8.80
C PHE A 229 15.17 0.25 9.60
N HIS A 230 14.46 0.59 10.68
CA HIS A 230 14.98 1.45 11.73
C HIS A 230 16.12 0.75 12.49
N GLU A 231 17.10 1.48 13.02
CA GLU A 231 18.28 0.90 13.68
C GLU A 231 17.94 -0.05 14.84
N ASN A 232 16.86 0.20 15.60
CA ASN A 232 16.36 -0.71 16.64
C ASN A 232 15.79 -2.05 16.12
N SER A 233 15.70 -2.20 14.80
CA SER A 233 15.17 -3.37 14.10
C SER A 233 16.26 -4.08 13.28
N SER A 234 17.53 -3.67 13.42
CA SER A 234 18.64 -4.17 12.59
C SER A 234 18.87 -5.67 12.72
N GLU A 235 18.90 -6.18 13.96
CA GLU A 235 19.12 -7.60 14.24
C GLU A 235 17.95 -8.44 13.70
N LEU A 236 16.72 -7.97 13.89
CA LEU A 236 15.53 -8.62 13.36
C LEU A 236 15.55 -8.68 11.83
N ALA A 237 15.89 -7.57 11.17
CA ALA A 237 15.97 -7.50 9.72
C ALA A 237 17.04 -8.46 9.17
N ALA A 238 18.18 -8.57 9.85
CA ALA A 238 19.25 -9.51 9.48
C ALA A 238 18.82 -10.97 9.58
N LEU A 239 18.14 -11.37 10.66
CA LEU A 239 17.59 -12.73 10.78
C LEU A 239 16.56 -13.02 9.70
N ALA A 240 15.63 -12.09 9.46
CA ALA A 240 14.62 -12.25 8.42
C ALA A 240 15.24 -12.40 7.02
N LEU A 241 16.31 -11.67 6.73
CA LEU A 241 17.04 -11.80 5.46
C LEU A 241 17.59 -13.22 5.26
N LEU A 242 18.19 -13.81 6.29
CA LEU A 242 18.78 -15.17 6.20
C LEU A 242 17.70 -16.20 5.86
N GLU A 243 16.54 -16.12 6.51
CA GLU A 243 15.40 -17.00 6.24
C GLU A 243 14.86 -16.80 4.81
N LEU A 244 14.70 -15.53 4.38
CA LEU A 244 14.25 -15.21 3.03
C LEU A 244 15.18 -15.76 1.95
N GLN A 245 16.49 -15.65 2.15
CA GLN A 245 17.49 -16.19 1.24
C GLN A 245 17.44 -17.73 1.19
N ALA A 246 17.22 -18.38 2.34
CA ALA A 246 17.02 -19.83 2.41
C ALA A 246 15.74 -20.28 1.67
N GLU A 247 14.67 -19.47 1.70
CA GLU A 247 13.45 -19.69 0.93
C GLU A 247 13.57 -19.27 -0.55
N GLY A 248 14.71 -18.72 -0.98
CA GLY A 248 14.99 -18.34 -2.37
C GLY A 248 14.47 -16.97 -2.79
N PHE A 249 14.14 -16.09 -1.85
CA PHE A 249 13.77 -14.71 -2.12
C PHE A 249 15.00 -13.79 -2.12
N ASP A 250 15.29 -13.19 -3.28
CA ASP A 250 16.31 -12.14 -3.41
C ASP A 250 15.78 -10.81 -2.87
N ILE A 251 16.25 -10.46 -1.67
CA ILE A 251 15.92 -9.24 -0.92
C ILE A 251 17.22 -8.67 -0.32
N ARG A 252 17.27 -7.34 -0.15
CA ARG A 252 18.41 -6.61 0.41
C ARG A 252 18.03 -5.93 1.72
N LEU A 253 19.04 -5.55 2.49
CA LEU A 253 18.87 -4.74 3.68
C LEU A 253 19.21 -3.28 3.37
N GLU A 254 18.34 -2.38 3.78
CA GLU A 254 18.54 -0.94 3.65
C GLU A 254 18.27 -0.28 5.01
N ALA A 255 19.30 0.36 5.57
CA ALA A 255 19.12 1.08 6.83
C ALA A 255 18.31 2.36 6.56
N SER A 256 17.30 2.62 7.41
CA SER A 256 16.55 3.87 7.43
C SER A 256 17.51 5.05 7.65
N PRO A 257 17.62 6.02 6.73
CA PRO A 257 18.55 7.13 6.92
C PRO A 257 18.13 8.01 8.10
N VAL A 258 19.03 8.22 9.07
CA VAL A 258 18.76 8.93 10.32
C VAL A 258 18.22 10.36 10.10
N ASN A 259 18.72 11.05 9.07
CA ASN A 259 18.35 12.44 8.78
C ASN A 259 17.20 12.57 7.76
N LEU A 260 16.62 11.46 7.30
CA LEU A 260 15.52 11.48 6.34
C LEU A 260 14.19 11.24 7.06
N HIS A 261 13.53 12.34 7.38
CA HIS A 261 12.34 12.35 8.22
C HIS A 261 11.03 12.30 7.43
N GLY A 262 9.94 12.02 8.14
CA GLY A 262 8.58 11.93 7.61
C GLY A 262 8.17 10.53 7.14
N LEU A 263 9.05 9.54 7.26
CA LEU A 263 8.89 8.17 6.81
C LEU A 263 8.35 7.27 7.93
N SER A 264 7.49 6.30 7.63
CA SER A 264 6.99 5.32 8.60
C SER A 264 8.12 4.58 9.33
N HIS A 265 9.03 3.97 8.58
CA HIS A 265 10.20 3.24 9.10
C HIS A 265 11.26 4.12 9.78
N ARG A 266 11.09 5.44 9.82
CA ARG A 266 11.93 6.36 10.61
C ARG A 266 11.17 6.81 11.85
N GLU A 267 10.05 7.47 11.63
CA GLU A 267 9.30 8.19 12.65
C GLU A 267 8.59 7.24 13.64
N TRP A 268 8.22 6.02 13.23
CA TRP A 268 7.62 5.05 14.16
C TRP A 268 8.63 4.59 15.22
N GLY A 269 9.88 4.34 14.81
CA GLY A 269 10.94 3.99 15.75
C GLY A 269 11.31 5.19 16.63
N ASP A 270 11.46 6.38 16.06
CA ASP A 270 11.84 7.59 16.82
C ASP A 270 10.78 8.05 17.82
N HIS A 271 9.50 8.05 17.43
CA HIS A 271 8.43 8.66 18.20
C HIS A 271 7.52 7.68 18.94
N ALA A 272 7.58 6.39 18.62
CA ALA A 272 6.83 5.35 19.34
C ALA A 272 7.72 4.22 19.90
N GLY A 273 9.01 4.16 19.53
CA GLY A 273 9.94 3.17 20.09
C GLY A 273 9.68 1.73 19.64
N ILE A 274 8.87 1.52 18.60
CA ILE A 274 8.53 0.20 18.08
C ILE A 274 9.61 -0.31 17.12
N LYS A 275 9.66 -1.62 16.87
CA LYS A 275 10.41 -2.12 15.71
C LYS A 275 9.71 -1.67 14.43
N ALA A 276 10.39 -0.89 13.61
CA ALA A 276 9.80 -0.26 12.42
C ALA A 276 10.50 -0.75 11.15
N ILE A 277 9.71 -1.37 10.28
CA ILE A 277 10.15 -1.96 9.02
C ILE A 277 9.25 -1.47 7.89
N LEU A 278 9.86 -1.20 6.73
CA LEU A 278 9.18 -1.01 5.47
C LEU A 278 9.69 -2.08 4.49
N LEU A 279 8.78 -2.71 3.75
CA LEU A 279 9.11 -3.73 2.76
C LEU A 279 8.89 -3.17 1.37
N GLU A 280 9.87 -3.34 0.48
CA GLU A 280 9.82 -2.90 -0.91
C GLU A 280 9.75 -4.07 -1.87
N THR A 281 8.80 -4.05 -2.80
CA THR A 281 8.77 -4.99 -3.95
C THR A 281 8.71 -4.25 -5.29
N PRO A 282 9.17 -4.86 -6.40
CA PRO A 282 9.33 -4.16 -7.67
C PRO A 282 8.03 -4.04 -8.47
N ASN A 283 7.51 -2.83 -8.65
CA ASN A 283 6.28 -2.56 -9.39
C ASN A 283 6.54 -1.93 -10.76
N ALA A 284 6.41 -2.73 -11.82
CA ALA A 284 6.52 -2.26 -13.20
C ALA A 284 5.55 -1.12 -13.54
N SER A 285 4.33 -1.15 -13.01
CA SER A 285 3.32 -0.11 -13.28
C SER A 285 3.65 1.24 -12.64
N HIS A 286 4.60 1.28 -11.70
CA HIS A 286 5.00 2.51 -11.01
C HIS A 286 5.96 3.35 -11.87
N GLY A 287 6.97 2.74 -12.49
CA GLY A 287 8.05 3.48 -13.14
C GLY A 287 7.71 4.18 -14.44
N ARG A 288 8.72 4.88 -14.97
CA ARG A 288 8.65 5.76 -16.14
C ARG A 288 9.05 5.06 -17.43
N LEU A 289 9.75 3.93 -17.32
CA LEU A 289 10.18 3.13 -18.48
C LEU A 289 9.07 2.22 -19.02
N LYS A 290 7.91 2.16 -18.38
CA LYS A 290 6.77 1.32 -18.75
C LYS A 290 6.14 1.72 -20.09
N GLY A 291 5.48 0.76 -20.72
CA GLY A 291 4.55 0.99 -21.82
C GLY A 291 3.20 1.52 -21.35
N LYS A 292 2.15 1.22 -22.12
CA LYS A 292 0.78 1.68 -21.83
C LYS A 292 0.28 1.12 -20.48
N PRO A 293 -0.11 1.96 -19.52
CA PRO A 293 -0.72 1.50 -18.27
C PRO A 293 -2.00 0.70 -18.54
N SER A 294 -2.16 -0.39 -17.80
CA SER A 294 -3.28 -1.32 -17.96
C SER A 294 -3.42 -2.24 -16.75
N SER A 295 -4.60 -2.85 -16.59
CA SER A 295 -4.80 -3.88 -15.56
C SER A 295 -3.83 -5.05 -15.74
N SER A 296 -3.49 -5.44 -16.97
CA SER A 296 -2.55 -6.53 -17.23
C SER A 296 -1.12 -6.15 -16.86
N LEU A 297 -0.67 -4.93 -17.14
CA LEU A 297 0.65 -4.47 -16.66
C LEU A 297 0.75 -4.55 -15.13
N ILE A 298 -0.33 -4.21 -14.42
CA ILE A 298 -0.38 -4.30 -12.97
C ILE A 298 -0.38 -5.77 -12.51
N VAL A 299 -1.21 -6.63 -13.09
CA VAL A 299 -1.41 -7.99 -12.58
C VAL A 299 -0.31 -8.94 -13.06
N ASP A 300 -0.03 -8.93 -14.35
CA ASP A 300 0.95 -9.82 -14.99
C ASP A 300 2.37 -9.29 -14.84
N GLY A 301 2.54 -7.97 -14.66
CA GLY A 301 3.86 -7.35 -14.50
C GLY A 301 4.75 -7.47 -15.72
N LYS A 302 4.18 -7.69 -16.92
CA LYS A 302 4.91 -7.88 -18.18
C LYS A 302 4.96 -6.58 -18.97
N ASP A 303 6.16 -6.22 -19.41
CA ASP A 303 6.36 -5.03 -20.23
C ASP A 303 7.63 -5.14 -21.08
N LYS A 304 7.49 -4.91 -22.38
CA LYS A 304 8.59 -5.02 -23.35
C LYS A 304 9.65 -3.94 -23.18
N PHE A 305 9.29 -2.77 -22.66
CA PHE A 305 10.23 -1.67 -22.47
C PHE A 305 11.09 -1.90 -21.23
N TYR A 306 10.52 -2.47 -20.16
CA TYR A 306 11.34 -2.95 -19.04
C TYR A 306 12.23 -4.13 -19.43
N ALA A 307 11.74 -5.10 -20.20
CA ALA A 307 12.59 -6.18 -20.69
C ALA A 307 13.77 -5.63 -21.53
N LYS A 308 13.53 -4.56 -22.31
CA LYS A 308 14.59 -3.82 -23.01
C LYS A 308 15.53 -3.08 -22.05
N ALA A 309 14.99 -2.35 -21.07
CA ALA A 309 15.77 -1.59 -20.08
C ALA A 309 16.68 -2.50 -19.25
N SER A 310 16.20 -3.70 -18.90
CA SER A 310 16.96 -4.76 -18.23
C SER A 310 18.18 -5.19 -19.05
N ARG A 311 17.99 -5.48 -20.35
CA ARG A 311 19.10 -5.80 -21.28
C ARG A 311 20.13 -4.68 -21.45
N LEU A 312 19.72 -3.43 -21.18
CA LEU A 312 20.60 -2.25 -21.22
C LEU A 312 21.26 -1.95 -19.87
N GLY A 313 20.97 -2.72 -18.81
CA GLY A 313 21.53 -2.52 -17.47
C GLY A 313 20.96 -1.29 -16.74
N TRP A 314 19.74 -0.86 -17.07
CA TRP A 314 19.11 0.34 -16.48
C TRP A 314 18.28 0.07 -15.23
N LEU A 315 18.14 -1.20 -14.82
CA LEU A 315 17.29 -1.62 -13.72
C LEU A 315 18.13 -2.12 -12.55
N PHE A 316 17.59 -1.99 -11.33
CA PHE A 316 18.21 -2.50 -10.11
C PHE A 316 17.73 -3.91 -9.74
N VAL A 317 16.73 -4.43 -10.45
CA VAL A 317 16.22 -5.79 -10.33
C VAL A 317 16.23 -6.50 -11.68
N PRO A 318 16.41 -7.83 -11.71
CA PRO A 318 16.21 -8.62 -12.92
C PRO A 318 14.78 -8.46 -13.45
N TYR A 319 14.67 -8.25 -14.76
CA TYR A 319 13.38 -8.16 -15.44
C TYR A 319 13.47 -8.82 -16.81
N GLY A 320 12.85 -9.99 -16.98
CA GLY A 320 12.74 -10.68 -18.25
C GLY A 320 11.37 -10.54 -18.91
N GLU A 321 11.12 -11.38 -19.92
CA GLU A 321 9.85 -11.38 -20.68
C GLU A 321 8.69 -11.97 -19.85
N GLU A 322 9.01 -12.76 -18.82
CA GLU A 322 8.08 -13.25 -17.80
C GLU A 322 7.52 -12.14 -16.93
N GLY A 323 8.21 -11.01 -16.82
CA GLY A 323 7.81 -9.87 -16.01
C GLY A 323 7.89 -10.14 -14.50
N ILE A 324 7.31 -9.22 -13.71
CA ILE A 324 7.24 -9.34 -12.25
C ILE A 324 5.77 -9.29 -11.82
N PRO A 325 5.05 -10.44 -11.83
CA PRO A 325 3.61 -10.46 -11.59
C PRO A 325 3.25 -10.03 -10.16
N LEU A 326 2.04 -9.50 -9.98
CA LEU A 326 1.51 -9.10 -8.68
C LEU A 326 1.53 -10.25 -7.65
N ALA A 327 1.32 -11.49 -8.10
CA ALA A 327 1.41 -12.67 -7.24
C ALA A 327 2.81 -12.86 -6.64
N LEU A 328 3.88 -12.61 -7.40
CA LEU A 328 5.25 -12.67 -6.91
C LEU A 328 5.55 -11.56 -5.91
N ARG A 329 5.05 -10.35 -6.17
CA ARG A 329 5.22 -9.18 -5.29
C ARG A 329 4.52 -9.38 -3.95
N VAL A 330 3.28 -9.85 -3.97
CA VAL A 330 2.53 -10.22 -2.75
C VAL A 330 3.19 -11.39 -2.02
N ALA A 331 3.66 -12.42 -2.73
CA ALA A 331 4.39 -13.53 -2.11
C ALA A 331 5.65 -13.06 -1.39
N ARG A 332 6.41 -12.10 -1.96
CA ARG A 332 7.57 -11.48 -1.29
C ARG A 332 7.18 -10.78 0.01
N HIS A 333 6.11 -9.99 0.02
CA HIS A 333 5.63 -9.36 1.26
C HIS A 333 5.23 -10.41 2.31
N LEU A 334 4.50 -11.45 1.92
CA LEU A 334 4.09 -12.52 2.83
C LEU A 334 5.29 -13.32 3.37
N ALA A 335 6.29 -13.62 2.53
CA ALA A 335 7.51 -14.29 2.96
C ALA A 335 8.30 -13.43 3.94
N ALA A 336 8.45 -12.13 3.64
CA ALA A 336 9.18 -11.22 4.51
C ALA A 336 8.47 -11.03 5.86
N LEU A 337 7.14 -10.94 5.85
CA LEU A 337 6.37 -10.88 7.08
C LEU A 337 6.53 -12.18 7.90
N LYS A 338 6.42 -13.36 7.28
CA LYS A 338 6.66 -14.64 7.96
C LYS A 338 8.06 -14.71 8.58
N ALA A 339 9.09 -14.30 7.83
CA ALA A 339 10.47 -14.29 8.29
C ALA A 339 10.69 -13.30 9.45
N LEU A 340 10.09 -12.11 9.40
CA LEU A 340 10.13 -11.13 10.49
C LEU A 340 9.41 -11.64 11.75
N LEU A 341 8.29 -12.35 11.62
CA LEU A 341 7.62 -12.95 12.78
C LEU A 341 8.43 -14.09 13.40
N GLY A 342 9.05 -14.93 12.57
CA GLY A 342 9.97 -15.96 13.04
C GLY A 342 11.17 -15.39 13.78
N GLY A 343 11.83 -14.38 13.19
CA GLY A 343 12.95 -13.70 13.84
C GLY A 343 12.56 -12.95 15.12
N LEU A 344 11.34 -12.39 15.18
CA LEU A 344 10.85 -11.74 16.41
C LEU A 344 10.64 -12.77 17.52
N ALA A 345 10.10 -13.95 17.20
CA ALA A 345 9.92 -15.03 18.17
C ALA A 345 11.25 -15.60 18.69
N GLU A 346 12.32 -15.54 17.89
CA GLU A 346 13.67 -15.95 18.31
C GLU A 346 14.33 -14.89 19.22
N LEU A 347 14.24 -13.61 18.84
CA LEU A 347 14.90 -12.52 19.56
C LEU A 347 14.17 -12.08 20.82
N GLU A 348 12.83 -12.00 20.75
CA GLU A 348 11.95 -11.50 21.82
C GLU A 348 10.76 -12.48 21.98
N PRO A 349 10.98 -13.69 22.54
CA PRO A 349 9.97 -14.74 22.61
C PRO A 349 8.68 -14.32 23.32
N GLU A 350 8.73 -13.38 24.26
CA GLU A 350 7.59 -12.82 24.95
C GLU A 350 6.72 -11.91 24.06
N LYS A 351 7.31 -11.35 22.99
CA LYS A 351 6.61 -10.55 21.98
C LYS A 351 6.34 -11.30 20.69
N ALA A 352 6.50 -12.62 20.69
CA ALA A 352 6.17 -13.45 19.53
C ALA A 352 4.73 -13.20 19.08
N VAL A 353 4.53 -13.15 17.77
CA VAL A 353 3.21 -13.05 17.14
C VAL A 353 3.06 -14.23 16.19
N GLU A 354 2.07 -15.07 16.45
CA GLU A 354 1.79 -16.26 15.64
C GLU A 354 0.39 -16.18 15.06
N VAL A 355 0.28 -16.48 13.78
CA VAL A 355 -0.99 -16.54 13.06
C VAL A 355 -1.12 -17.83 12.28
N GLU A 356 -2.34 -18.33 12.23
CA GLU A 356 -2.71 -19.48 11.40
C GLU A 356 -3.33 -19.00 10.10
N GLY A 357 -3.32 -19.85 9.07
CA GLY A 357 -4.01 -19.56 7.80
C GLY A 357 -3.35 -18.52 6.91
N MET A 358 -2.18 -17.98 7.27
CA MET A 358 -1.42 -17.11 6.38
C MET A 358 -1.12 -17.84 5.05
N PRO A 359 -1.48 -17.26 3.89
CA PRO A 359 -1.22 -17.88 2.60
C PRO A 359 0.28 -18.19 2.42
N PRO A 360 0.67 -19.45 2.14
CA PRO A 360 2.08 -19.78 1.94
C PRO A 360 2.64 -19.06 0.70
N PRO A 361 3.76 -18.33 0.80
CA PRO A 361 4.31 -17.55 -0.32
C PRO A 361 4.55 -18.35 -1.60
N ALA A 362 5.07 -19.57 -1.48
CA ALA A 362 5.30 -20.46 -2.62
C ALA A 362 3.98 -20.86 -3.31
N GLU A 363 2.91 -21.09 -2.54
CA GLU A 363 1.60 -21.44 -3.08
C GLU A 363 0.92 -20.22 -3.72
N VAL A 364 1.11 -19.01 -3.20
CA VAL A 364 0.63 -17.76 -3.83
C VAL A 364 1.26 -17.58 -5.21
N GLN A 365 2.57 -17.84 -5.36
CA GLN A 365 3.24 -17.78 -6.66
C GLN A 365 2.70 -18.82 -7.64
N LYS A 366 2.48 -20.05 -7.16
CA LYS A 366 2.07 -21.19 -7.99
C LYS A 366 0.60 -21.14 -8.41
N LYS A 367 -0.30 -20.87 -7.47
CA LYS A 367 -1.76 -20.89 -7.67
C LYS A 367 -2.33 -19.53 -8.03
N GLY A 368 -1.56 -18.46 -7.83
CA GLY A 368 -1.99 -17.09 -8.00
C GLY A 368 -2.84 -16.58 -6.82
N LEU A 369 -3.06 -15.27 -6.82
CA LEU A 369 -3.76 -14.54 -5.75
C LEU A 369 -5.21 -15.00 -5.58
N GLY A 370 -5.89 -15.33 -6.69
CA GLY A 370 -7.30 -15.69 -6.69
C GLY A 370 -7.65 -16.94 -5.90
N ALA A 371 -6.67 -17.83 -5.65
CA ALA A 371 -6.87 -19.00 -4.81
C ALA A 371 -7.00 -18.66 -3.31
N PHE A 372 -6.56 -17.46 -2.92
CA PHE A 372 -6.54 -16.98 -1.53
C PHE A 372 -7.45 -15.77 -1.31
N LEU A 373 -8.11 -15.27 -2.35
CA LEU A 373 -9.14 -14.24 -2.21
C LEU A 373 -10.49 -14.92 -1.99
N HIS A 374 -11.15 -14.54 -0.91
CA HIS A 374 -12.49 -15.01 -0.61
C HIS A 374 -13.49 -14.53 -1.67
N PRO A 375 -14.46 -15.40 -2.05
CA PRO A 375 -15.48 -15.01 -3.00
C PRO A 375 -16.36 -13.91 -2.37
N PRO A 376 -16.96 -13.04 -3.20
CA PRO A 376 -18.02 -12.16 -2.70
C PRO A 376 -19.09 -12.99 -2.01
N GLN A 377 -19.37 -12.71 -0.74
CA GLN A 377 -20.50 -13.35 -0.07
C GLN A 377 -21.74 -13.02 -0.89
N LYS A 378 -22.44 -14.06 -1.36
CA LYS A 378 -23.76 -13.87 -1.98
C LYS A 378 -24.63 -13.21 -0.91
N SER A 379 -25.12 -12.01 -1.19
CA SER A 379 -26.14 -11.38 -0.37
C SER A 379 -27.29 -12.38 -0.24
N GLY A 380 -27.51 -12.88 0.98
CA GLY A 380 -28.68 -13.69 1.31
C GLY A 380 -29.95 -12.85 1.30
#